data_AF-A0A381SA81-F1
#
_entry.id   AF-A0A381SA81-F1
#
_cell.length_a   1.000
_cell.length_b   1.000
_cell.length_c   1.000
_cell.angle_alpha   90.00
_cell.angle_beta   90.00
_cell.angle_gamma   90.00
#
_symmetry.space_group_name_H-M   'P 1'
#
loop_
_entity.id
_entity.type
_entity.pdbx_description
1 polymer ?
#
loop_
_entity_poly.entity_id
_entity_poly.type
_entity_poly.pdbx_seq_one_letter_code
_entity_poly.pdbx_strand_id
1 'polypeptide(L)' 'MNDSTNSLSLEGLVFEAIEINIDGHILSITLNRPEKRNAINTVMGNEITYALSYASQESNV' A
#
# COMPACT_ATOMS: atom_id res chain seq x y z
N MET A 1 -22.07 -17.71 -9.13
CA MET A 1 -20.74 -17.63 -8.51
C MET A 1 -20.63 -16.28 -7.82
N ASN A 2 -20.27 -16.24 -6.54
CA ASN A 2 -20.05 -14.99 -5.82
C ASN A 2 -18.60 -14.61 -6.06
N ASP A 3 -18.31 -13.97 -7.20
CA ASP A 3 -17.02 -13.32 -7.42
C ASP A 3 -16.97 -12.10 -6.51
N SER A 4 -16.70 -12.36 -5.23
CA SER A 4 -16.22 -11.34 -4.30
C SER A 4 -14.88 -10.87 -4.86
N THR A 5 -14.92 -9.93 -5.80
CA THR A 5 -13.79 -9.04 -6.11
C THR A 5 -13.43 -8.40 -4.79
N ASN A 6 -12.49 -9.01 -4.09
CA ASN A 6 -12.00 -8.55 -2.81
C ASN A 6 -11.11 -7.35 -3.10
N SER A 7 -11.74 -6.27 -3.59
CA SER A 7 -11.11 -4.99 -3.84
C SER A 7 -10.41 -4.64 -2.54
N LEU A 8 -9.08 -4.73 -2.58
CA LEU A 8 -8.26 -4.24 -1.49
C LEU A 8 -8.67 -2.77 -1.32
N SER A 9 -8.88 -2.31 -0.09
CA SER A 9 -9.23 -0.92 0.16
C SER A 9 -8.17 -0.34 1.08
N LEU A 10 -7.60 0.78 0.68
CA LEU A 10 -6.68 1.55 1.51
C LEU A 10 -7.42 2.38 2.58
N GLU A 11 -8.74 2.53 2.44
CA GLU A 11 -9.58 3.26 3.38
C GLU A 11 -9.60 2.59 4.76
N GLY A 12 -9.01 3.26 5.75
CA GLY A 12 -8.95 2.80 7.13
C GLY A 12 -7.72 1.94 7.48
N LEU A 13 -6.82 1.69 6.53
CA LEU A 13 -5.51 1.10 6.84
C LEU A 13 -4.57 2.16 7.42
N VAL A 14 -4.10 1.90 8.62
CA VAL A 14 -3.05 2.70 9.26
C VAL A 14 -1.72 2.04 8.94
N PHE A 15 -0.97 2.65 8.03
CA PHE A 15 0.40 2.24 7.76
C PHE A 15 1.33 2.90 8.79
N GLU A 16 2.14 2.09 9.46
CA GLU A 16 3.04 2.57 10.52
C GLU A 16 4.42 2.92 9.98
N ALA A 17 4.86 2.25 8.92
CA ALA A 17 6.22 2.40 8.38
C ALA A 17 6.26 3.01 6.98
N ILE A 18 5.13 2.99 6.26
CA ILE A 18 4.96 3.64 4.96
C ILE A 18 3.79 4.61 4.99
N GLU A 19 3.73 5.49 4.00
CA GLU A 19 2.60 6.37 3.72
C GLU A 19 2.21 6.14 2.27
N ILE A 20 0.91 6.04 2.02
CA ILE A 20 0.37 5.79 0.68
C ILE A 20 -0.48 6.97 0.26
N ASN A 21 -0.23 7.49 -0.92
CA ASN A 21 -1.02 8.54 -1.54
C ASN A 21 -1.40 8.13 -2.97
N ILE A 22 -2.67 8.32 -3.32
CA ILE A 22 -3.17 8.06 -4.68
C ILE A 22 -3.57 9.40 -5.28
N ASP A 23 -2.93 9.75 -6.39
CA ASP A 23 -3.26 10.93 -7.17
C ASP A 23 -3.44 10.54 -8.65
N GLY A 24 -4.70 10.37 -9.07
CA GLY A 24 -5.03 9.84 -10.39
C GLY A 24 -4.49 8.42 -10.62
N HIS A 25 -3.69 8.24 -11.68
CA HIS A 25 -3.03 6.97 -12.06
C HIS A 25 -1.64 6.82 -11.44
N ILE A 26 -1.42 7.40 -10.26
CA ILE A 26 -0.12 7.36 -9.58
C ILE A 26 -0.35 6.94 -8.13
N LEU A 27 0.05 5.71 -7.81
CA LEU A 27 0.23 5.25 -6.45
C LEU A 27 1.63 5.66 -5.94
N SER A 28 1.68 6.61 -5.01
CA SER A 28 2.91 7.01 -4.33
C SER A 28 3.04 6.28 -3.00
N ILE A 29 4.16 5.55 -2.83
CA ILE A 29 4.50 4.87 -1.58
C ILE A 29 5.74 5.54 -0.98
N THR A 30 5.58 6.22 0.15
CA THR A 30 6.65 6.90 0.87
C THR A 30 7.08 6.06 2.07
N LEU A 31 8.36 5.73 2.18
CA LEU A 31 8.87 5.08 3.38
C LEU A 31 9.03 6.14 4.48
N ASN A 32 8.11 6.16 5.44
CA ASN A 32 8.04 7.17 6.49
C ASN A 32 8.66 6.68 7.81
N ARG A 33 9.85 6.07 7.73
CA ARG A 33 10.57 5.57 8.92
C ARG A 33 11.99 6.12 9.02
N PRO A 34 12.15 7.46 9.11
CA PRO A 34 13.45 8.11 9.11
C PRO A 34 14.30 7.72 10.34
N GLU A 35 13.67 7.48 11.49
CA GLU A 35 14.30 7.05 12.74
C GLU A 35 15.12 5.75 12.61
N LYS A 36 14.75 4.87 11.66
CA LYS A 36 15.48 3.62 11.37
C LYS A 36 16.16 3.66 10.00
N ARG A 37 16.39 4.85 9.46
CA ARG A 37 16.97 5.07 8.12
C ARG A 37 16.22 4.31 7.02
N ASN A 38 14.90 4.17 7.15
CA ASN A 38 14.05 3.40 6.25
C ASN A 38 14.46 1.93 6.09
N ALA A 39 15.06 1.33 7.13
CA ALA A 39 15.36 -0.10 7.14
C ALA A 39 14.07 -0.91 6.97
N ILE A 40 14.02 -1.70 5.89
CA ILE A 40 12.89 -2.56 5.55
C ILE A 40 12.81 -3.68 6.60
N ASN A 41 11.78 -3.62 7.42
CA ASN A 41 11.39 -4.72 8.30
C ASN A 41 10.23 -5.50 7.66
N THR A 42 9.87 -6.63 8.25
CA THR A 42 8.77 -7.47 7.78
C THR A 42 7.44 -6.70 7.69
N VAL A 43 7.20 -5.75 8.62
CA VAL A 43 5.99 -4.91 8.60
C VAL A 43 5.95 -4.04 7.33
N MET A 44 7.00 -3.26 7.08
CA MET A 44 7.12 -2.43 5.88
C MET A 44 7.04 -3.26 4.59
N GLY A 45 7.65 -4.45 4.58
CA GLY A 45 7.54 -5.38 3.44
C GLY A 45 6.10 -5.84 3.19
N ASN A 46 5.36 -6.17 4.24
CA ASN A 46 3.95 -6.55 4.14
C ASN A 46 3.09 -5.37 3.65
N GLU A 47 3.33 -4.17 4.17
CA GLU A 47 2.61 -2.95 3.77
C GLU A 47 2.86 -2.59 2.29
N ILE A 48 4.12 -2.66 1.83
CA ILE A 48 4.47 -2.44 0.41
C ILE A 48 3.83 -3.51 -0.47
N THR A 49 3.87 -4.79 -0.05
CA THR A 49 3.27 -5.89 -0.81
C THR A 49 1.76 -5.71 -0.95
N TYR A 50 1.10 -5.24 0.11
CA TYR A 50 -0.32 -4.91 0.09
C TYR A 50 -0.61 -3.76 -0.87
N ALA A 51 0.17 -2.67 -0.80
CA ALA A 51 0.05 -1.51 -1.68
C ALA A 51 0.22 -1.88 -3.17
N LEU A 52 1.21 -2.72 -3.49
CA LEU A 52 1.43 -3.21 -4.85
C LEU A 52 0.31 -4.14 -5.31
N SER A 53 -0.21 -4.99 -4.42
CA SER A 53 -1.35 -5.86 -4.73
C SER A 53 -2.63 -5.06 -4.99
N TYR A 54 -2.80 -3.95 -4.28
CA TYR A 54 -3.87 -2.98 -4.53
C TYR A 54 -3.71 -2.33 -5.91
N ALA A 55 -2.52 -1.81 -6.22
CA ALA A 55 -2.25 -1.23 -7.54
C ALA A 55 -2.48 -2.20 -8.70
N SER A 56 -2.12 -3.48 -8.50
CA SER A 56 -2.31 -4.52 -9.51
C SER A 56 -3.78 -4.85 -9.79
N GLN A 57 -4.66 -4.66 -8.81
CA GLN A 57 -6.10 -4.91 -8.96
C GLN A 57 -6.84 -3.70 -9.53
N GLU A 58 -6.47 -2.51 -9.10
CA GLU A 58 -7.06 -1.27 -9.56
C GLU A 58 -6.38 -0.84 -10.86
N SER A 59 -6.93 -1.23 -12.02
CA SER A 59 -6.47 -0.79 -13.35
C SER A 59 -6.52 0.74 -13.57
N ASN A 60 -6.95 1.49 -12.55
CA ASN A 60 -7.10 2.93 -12.53
C ASN A 60 -6.00 3.64 -11.70
N VAL A 61 -5.02 2.92 -11.15
CA VAL A 61 -3.79 3.46 -10.53
C VAL A 61 -2.53 3.07 -11.28
#